data_AF-W1DGA1-F1
#
_entry.id   AF-W1DGA1-F1
#
_cell.length_a   1.000
_cell.length_b   1.000
_cell.length_c   1.000
_cell.angle_alpha   90.00
_cell.angle_beta   90.00
_cell.angle_gamma   90.00
#
_symmetry.space_group_name_H-M   'P 1'
#
loop_
_entity.id
_entity.type
_entity.pdbx_description
1 polymer ?
#
loop_
_entity_poly.entity_id
_entity_poly.type
_entity_poly.pdbx_seq_one_letter_code
_entity_poly.pdbx_strand_id
1 'polypeptide(L)'
;MKRLARLSLRLRLTLLFAVLTTAAWGMASVIAWQQTSKKLDKLFDTQQLLFARRLSVMHFDELRAPPALLGEKKKVRHGHIDDDALAFAIFTRDGKMVLNDGENGEDIQWNSQREGFSDGYLRDDDDEWRFLWLTTADGRYRIAVGQEWDYRREMAMDIVTSQLTPWMVALPLMFVLLIVLLSRELAPLKNLARTLRLRAPDSADSLSVEKIPAEVRPLVEALNQLFRRTHDAMLRERRFTSDAAHELRSPLAALKVQTEVAQLSLDDPEGREKALDQLHQGIDRATRLVDQLLTLSRLDSLAQLDDVQQVAIADLLQSAVMEMYHPAQQSGIELRLHLNASHIVRTGQPLLLSLLVRNLLDNAVRYSPCGSQVDITLNAREFRVRDKRPRH
;
A
#
# COMPACT_ATOMS: atom_id res chain seq x y z
N MET A 1 15.96 -9.43 -6.58
CA MET A 1 14.77 -8.55 -6.36
C MET A 1 13.65 -8.72 -7.39
N LYS A 2 13.89 -8.87 -8.71
CA LYS A 2 12.83 -9.00 -9.74
C LYS A 2 11.89 -10.24 -9.62
N ARG A 3 12.34 -11.35 -9.01
CA ARG A 3 11.51 -12.55 -8.81
C ARG A 3 10.48 -12.42 -7.66
N LEU A 4 10.76 -11.62 -6.64
CA LEU A 4 9.86 -11.39 -5.50
C LEU A 4 8.64 -10.52 -5.87
N ALA A 5 8.73 -9.73 -6.94
CA ALA A 5 7.65 -8.85 -7.39
C ALA A 5 6.48 -9.59 -8.06
N ARG A 6 6.68 -10.84 -8.52
CA ARG A 6 5.63 -11.68 -9.13
C ARG A 6 4.87 -12.54 -8.12
N LEU A 7 5.34 -12.59 -6.88
CA LEU A 7 4.71 -13.34 -5.81
C LEU A 7 3.59 -12.52 -5.18
N SER A 8 2.55 -13.19 -4.66
CA SER A 8 1.47 -12.50 -3.96
C SER A 8 2.05 -11.66 -2.80
N LEU A 9 1.45 -10.50 -2.51
CA LEU A 9 1.88 -9.62 -1.41
C LEU A 9 2.05 -10.42 -0.10
N ARG A 10 1.15 -11.37 0.16
CA ARG A 10 1.21 -12.32 1.26
C ARG A 10 2.48 -13.17 1.25
N LEU A 11 2.82 -13.80 0.13
CA LEU A 11 4.02 -14.63 0.04
C LEU A 11 5.29 -13.78 0.17
N ARG A 12 5.29 -12.56 -0.37
CA ARG A 12 6.42 -11.65 -0.24
C ARG A 12 6.63 -11.19 1.22
N LEU A 13 5.55 -10.80 1.91
CA LEU A 13 5.62 -10.38 3.31
C LEU A 13 6.03 -11.53 4.23
N THR A 14 5.47 -12.72 4.03
CA THR A 14 5.82 -13.91 4.81
C THR A 14 7.26 -14.37 4.57
N LEU A 15 7.73 -14.37 3.32
CA LEU A 15 9.15 -14.66 3.01
C LEU A 15 10.08 -13.60 3.59
N LEU A 16 9.74 -12.31 3.47
CA LEU A 16 10.57 -11.24 4.01
C LEU A 16 10.64 -11.32 5.53
N PHE A 17 9.52 -11.57 6.20
CA PHE A 17 9.47 -11.80 7.64
C PHE A 17 10.31 -13.03 8.01
N ALA A 18 10.14 -14.16 7.32
CA ALA A 18 10.94 -15.37 7.57
C ALA A 18 12.44 -15.13 7.42
N VAL A 19 12.87 -14.43 6.36
CA VAL A 19 14.28 -14.07 6.14
C VAL A 19 14.79 -13.13 7.22
N LEU A 20 14.00 -12.12 7.61
CA LEU A 20 14.41 -11.14 8.61
C LEU A 20 14.49 -11.77 10.01
N THR A 21 13.53 -12.62 10.37
CA THR A 21 13.53 -13.37 11.63
C THR A 21 14.68 -14.36 11.69
N THR A 22 14.94 -15.13 10.64
CA THR A 22 16.07 -16.08 10.61
C THR A 22 17.42 -15.36 10.64
N ALA A 23 17.57 -14.25 9.92
CA ALA A 23 18.78 -13.44 9.98
C ALA A 23 19.02 -12.84 11.37
N ALA A 24 17.98 -12.24 11.97
CA ALA A 24 18.05 -11.69 13.32
C ALA A 24 18.39 -12.77 14.36
N TRP A 25 17.79 -13.96 14.23
CA TRP A 25 18.03 -15.07 15.14
C TRP A 25 19.42 -15.69 14.99
N GLY A 26 19.92 -15.81 13.74
CA GLY A 26 21.29 -16.23 13.48
C GLY A 26 22.30 -15.25 14.06
N MET A 27 22.09 -13.94 13.88
CA MET A 27 22.93 -12.90 14.47
C MET A 27 22.88 -12.94 16.01
N ALA A 28 21.70 -13.06 16.60
CA ALA A 28 21.54 -13.18 18.05
C ALA A 28 22.24 -14.43 18.60
N SER A 29 22.16 -15.56 17.89
CA SER A 29 22.82 -16.82 18.28
C SER A 29 24.35 -16.68 18.27
N VAL A 30 24.92 -16.04 17.23
CA VAL A 30 26.36 -15.77 17.15
C VAL A 30 26.81 -14.83 18.27
N ILE A 31 26.04 -13.77 18.55
CA ILE A 31 26.33 -12.84 19.65
C ILE A 31 26.27 -13.57 21.00
N ALA A 32 25.23 -14.39 21.22
CA ALA A 32 25.08 -15.18 22.43
C ALA A 32 26.27 -16.13 22.63
N TRP A 33 26.69 -16.84 21.58
CA TRP A 33 27.88 -17.70 21.62
C TRP A 33 29.14 -16.92 22.03
N GLN A 34 29.42 -15.80 21.34
CA GLN A 34 30.59 -14.97 21.64
C GLN A 34 30.55 -14.37 23.06
N GLN A 35 29.38 -13.96 23.53
CA GLN A 35 29.23 -13.37 24.85
C GLN A 35 29.34 -14.41 25.96
N THR A 36 28.76 -15.60 25.76
CA THR A 36 28.82 -16.71 26.71
C THR A 36 30.24 -17.25 26.83
N SER A 37 30.91 -17.56 25.71
CA SER A 37 32.31 -18.01 25.72
C SER A 37 33.22 -17.01 26.45
N LYS A 38 33.18 -15.72 26.09
CA LYS A 38 34.01 -14.69 26.77
C LYS A 38 33.72 -14.55 28.25
N LYS A 39 32.46 -14.74 28.68
CA LYS A 39 32.10 -14.71 30.10
C LYS A 39 32.60 -15.96 30.82
N LEU A 40 32.42 -17.13 30.23
CA LEU A 40 32.92 -18.40 30.77
C LEU A 40 34.44 -18.37 30.91
N ASP A 41 35.17 -17.93 29.89
CA ASP A 41 36.63 -17.83 29.94
C ASP A 41 37.10 -16.99 31.13
N LYS A 42 36.48 -15.83 31.36
CA LYS A 42 36.79 -14.98 32.51
C LYS A 42 36.42 -15.62 33.84
N LEU A 43 35.29 -16.29 33.92
CA LEU A 43 34.85 -16.98 35.14
C LEU A 43 35.81 -18.11 35.48
N PHE A 44 36.21 -18.93 34.51
CA PHE A 44 37.15 -20.02 34.69
C PHE A 44 38.56 -19.54 35.00
N ASP A 45 39.08 -18.57 34.27
CA ASP A 45 40.39 -17.98 34.58
C ASP A 45 40.40 -17.42 36.02
N THR A 46 39.30 -16.79 36.46
CA THR A 46 39.16 -16.31 37.85
C THR A 46 39.11 -17.47 38.85
N GLN A 47 38.38 -18.55 38.55
CA GLN A 47 38.31 -19.74 39.40
C GLN A 47 39.67 -20.41 39.53
N GLN A 48 40.41 -20.61 38.43
CA GLN A 48 41.78 -21.14 38.43
C GLN A 48 42.71 -20.27 39.28
N LEU A 49 42.64 -18.94 39.13
CA LEU A 49 43.45 -18.00 39.93
C LEU A 49 43.15 -18.09 41.42
N LEU A 50 41.87 -18.09 41.80
CA LEU A 50 41.48 -18.23 43.21
C LEU A 50 41.88 -19.59 43.78
N PHE A 51 41.76 -20.66 43.00
CA PHE A 51 42.16 -22.00 43.39
C PHE A 51 43.68 -22.10 43.59
N ALA A 52 44.46 -21.64 42.60
CA ALA A 52 45.93 -21.61 42.68
C ALA A 52 46.41 -20.72 43.84
N ARG A 53 45.76 -19.58 44.10
CA ARG A 53 46.10 -18.71 45.23
C ARG A 53 45.79 -19.37 46.57
N ARG A 54 44.69 -20.11 46.70
CA ARG A 54 44.39 -20.90 47.90
C ARG A 54 45.45 -21.98 48.13
N LEU A 55 45.87 -22.68 47.07
CA LEU A 55 46.97 -23.64 47.15
C LEU A 55 48.28 -22.96 47.56
N SER A 56 48.62 -21.77 47.02
CA SER A 56 49.89 -21.09 47.33
C SER A 56 50.08 -20.69 48.80
N VAL A 57 48.99 -20.59 49.57
CA VAL A 57 49.02 -20.22 50.99
C VAL A 57 49.07 -21.46 51.90
N MET A 58 48.84 -22.67 51.36
CA MET A 58 49.00 -23.90 52.13
C MET A 58 50.48 -24.18 52.41
N HIS A 59 50.79 -24.61 53.64
CA HIS A 59 52.16 -24.96 54.04
C HIS A 59 52.45 -26.40 53.65
N PHE A 60 53.30 -26.59 52.63
CA PHE A 60 53.60 -27.91 52.07
C PHE A 60 54.69 -28.70 52.83
N ASP A 61 55.31 -28.09 53.84
CA ASP A 61 56.45 -28.69 54.56
C ASP A 61 56.04 -29.88 55.46
N GLU A 62 54.75 -30.05 55.76
CA GLU A 62 54.22 -31.19 56.53
C GLU A 62 53.78 -32.40 55.68
N LEU A 63 53.74 -32.27 54.34
CA LEU A 63 53.18 -33.28 53.42
C LEU A 63 54.14 -34.45 53.06
N ARG A 64 55.13 -34.77 53.90
CA ARG A 64 56.06 -35.91 53.70
C ARG A 64 55.44 -37.30 53.96
N ALA A 65 54.11 -37.44 53.92
CA ALA A 65 53.49 -38.76 53.96
C ALA A 65 53.67 -39.44 52.57
N PRO A 66 53.93 -40.76 52.51
CA PRO A 66 53.83 -41.50 51.25
C PRO A 66 52.45 -41.27 50.64
N PRO A 67 52.28 -41.37 49.30
CA PRO A 67 50.96 -41.27 48.68
C PRO A 67 50.12 -42.43 49.19
N ALA A 68 49.41 -42.21 50.29
CA ALA A 68 48.35 -43.10 50.70
C ALA A 68 47.35 -43.03 49.55
N LEU A 69 47.24 -44.14 48.83
CA LEU A 69 46.17 -44.42 47.87
C LEU A 69 44.89 -43.76 48.38
N LEU A 70 44.55 -42.60 47.81
CA LEU A 70 43.22 -42.04 47.94
C LEU A 70 42.35 -43.01 47.16
N GLY A 71 41.87 -44.05 47.85
CA GLY A 71 41.05 -45.09 47.28
C GLY A 71 39.90 -44.49 46.49
N GLU A 72 39.61 -45.10 45.34
CA GLU A 72 38.56 -44.75 44.37
C GLU A 72 37.59 -43.69 44.91
N LYS A 73 37.87 -42.42 44.61
CA LYS A 73 36.95 -41.35 44.94
C LYS A 73 35.64 -41.65 44.21
N LYS A 74 34.55 -41.84 44.96
CA LYS A 74 33.20 -41.87 44.39
C LYS A 74 32.97 -40.55 43.66
N LYS A 75 33.01 -40.56 42.32
CA LYS A 75 32.60 -39.43 41.48
C LYS A 75 31.25 -38.92 41.98
N VAL A 76 31.22 -37.70 42.51
CA VAL A 76 30.00 -37.13 43.08
C VAL A 76 29.26 -36.52 41.91
N ARG A 77 28.49 -37.34 41.21
CA ARG A 77 27.77 -36.94 40.00
C ARG A 77 26.69 -35.90 40.34
N HIS A 78 27.03 -34.62 40.21
CA HIS A 78 26.10 -33.49 40.31
C HIS A 78 25.95 -32.86 38.92
N GLY A 79 25.01 -33.38 38.12
CA GLY A 79 24.77 -32.92 36.75
C GLY A 79 25.82 -33.39 35.73
N HIS A 80 25.85 -32.75 34.56
CA HIS A 80 26.83 -32.96 33.47
C HIS A 80 28.22 -32.38 33.78
N ILE A 81 28.56 -32.20 35.05
CA ILE A 81 29.87 -31.68 35.48
C ILE A 81 30.75 -32.91 35.71
N ASP A 82 31.66 -33.18 34.79
CA ASP A 82 32.71 -34.17 35.00
C ASP A 82 33.70 -33.62 36.04
N ASP A 83 33.90 -34.37 37.12
CA ASP A 83 34.79 -34.03 38.24
C ASP A 83 36.27 -33.88 37.78
N ASP A 84 36.60 -34.39 36.59
CA ASP A 84 37.94 -34.52 36.01
C ASP A 84 38.36 -33.24 35.23
N ALA A 85 37.49 -32.22 35.16
CA ALA A 85 37.68 -31.03 34.32
C ALA A 85 38.78 -30.06 34.80
N LEU A 86 39.33 -30.24 36.00
CA LEU A 86 40.31 -29.32 36.59
C LEU A 86 41.47 -30.11 37.18
N ALA A 87 42.65 -29.92 36.61
CA ALA A 87 43.87 -30.61 36.99
C ALA A 87 44.77 -29.71 37.84
N PHE A 88 45.47 -30.25 38.84
CA PHE A 88 46.54 -29.50 39.52
C PHE A 88 47.77 -30.34 39.84
N ALA A 89 48.93 -29.67 39.77
CA ALA A 89 50.21 -30.24 40.15
C ALA A 89 51.08 -29.18 40.82
N ILE A 90 51.87 -29.62 41.80
CA ILE A 90 52.81 -28.80 42.55
C ILE A 90 54.21 -29.34 42.29
N PHE A 91 55.09 -28.49 41.80
CA PHE A 91 56.48 -28.81 41.51
C PHE A 91 57.41 -28.06 42.45
N THR A 92 58.56 -28.65 42.76
CA THR A 92 59.69 -27.90 43.30
C THR A 92 60.27 -26.99 42.23
N ARG A 93 61.09 -26.01 42.65
CA ARG A 93 61.84 -25.15 41.73
C ARG A 93 62.70 -25.93 40.72
N ASP A 94 63.16 -27.11 41.10
CA ASP A 94 64.01 -27.99 40.27
C ASP A 94 63.21 -28.89 39.31
N GLY A 95 61.88 -28.75 39.27
CA GLY A 95 61.00 -29.50 38.36
C GLY A 95 60.55 -30.86 38.88
N LYS A 96 60.81 -31.20 40.15
CA LYS A 96 60.30 -32.43 40.75
C LYS A 96 58.86 -32.24 41.22
N MET A 97 57.93 -33.09 40.77
CA MET A 97 56.55 -33.08 41.24
C MET A 97 56.49 -33.51 42.72
N VAL A 98 55.78 -32.72 43.54
CA VAL A 98 55.61 -32.90 44.98
C VAL A 98 54.21 -33.42 45.31
N LEU A 99 53.19 -32.87 44.64
CA LEU A 99 51.79 -33.21 44.86
C LEU A 99 51.01 -33.06 43.54
N ASN A 100 50.03 -33.91 43.32
CA ASN A 100 49.04 -33.80 42.24
C ASN A 100 47.64 -34.17 42.78
N ASP A 101 46.61 -34.00 41.96
CA ASP A 101 45.22 -34.41 42.25
C ASP A 101 44.98 -35.93 42.21
N GLY A 102 45.90 -36.70 41.63
CA GLY A 102 45.80 -38.14 41.39
C GLY A 102 45.03 -38.53 40.13
N GLU A 103 44.74 -37.56 39.25
CA GLU A 103 44.08 -37.73 37.95
C GLU A 103 44.94 -36.99 36.89
N ASN A 104 44.33 -36.13 36.07
CA ASN A 104 45.00 -35.36 35.00
C ASN A 104 46.20 -34.50 35.47
N GLY A 105 46.34 -34.24 36.78
CA GLY A 105 47.47 -33.52 37.34
C GLY A 105 48.80 -34.27 37.26
N GLU A 106 48.80 -35.59 37.18
CA GLU A 106 50.04 -36.38 37.08
C GLU A 106 50.76 -36.23 35.72
N ASP A 107 49.99 -35.89 34.69
CA ASP A 107 50.46 -35.71 33.32
C ASP A 107 50.83 -34.25 32.99
N ILE A 108 50.68 -33.34 33.96
CA ILE A 108 51.10 -31.94 33.78
C ILE A 108 52.62 -31.89 33.59
N GLN A 109 53.04 -31.31 32.47
CA GLN A 109 54.44 -31.14 32.14
C GLN A 109 55.00 -29.88 32.81
N TRP A 110 56.13 -30.00 33.50
CA TRP A 110 56.77 -28.86 34.15
C TRP A 110 57.22 -27.79 33.13
N ASN A 111 56.88 -26.53 33.41
CA ASN A 111 57.32 -25.38 32.62
C ASN A 111 58.00 -24.33 33.50
N SER A 112 59.29 -24.06 33.24
CA SER A 112 60.07 -23.05 33.98
C SER A 112 59.79 -21.61 33.58
N GLN A 113 59.28 -21.35 32.37
CA GLN A 113 59.53 -20.08 31.70
C GLN A 113 58.43 -19.01 31.85
N ARG A 114 57.22 -19.33 32.32
CA ARG A 114 56.11 -18.35 32.37
C ARG A 114 55.26 -18.44 33.64
N GLU A 115 55.15 -17.34 34.37
CA GLU A 115 54.07 -17.14 35.36
C GLU A 115 52.82 -16.59 34.65
N GLY A 116 51.64 -16.97 35.14
CA GLY A 116 50.36 -16.59 34.55
C GLY A 116 49.76 -17.68 33.67
N PHE A 117 48.82 -17.27 32.80
CA PHE A 117 48.06 -18.19 31.95
C PHE A 117 48.86 -18.57 30.70
N SER A 118 48.82 -19.85 30.35
CA SER A 118 49.41 -20.41 29.14
C SER A 118 48.59 -21.59 28.65
N ASP A 119 48.41 -21.71 27.34
CA ASP A 119 47.78 -22.87 26.73
C ASP A 119 48.84 -23.94 26.39
N GLY A 120 48.50 -25.22 26.49
CA GLY A 120 49.40 -26.35 26.27
C GLY A 120 48.68 -27.70 26.30
N TYR A 121 49.44 -28.79 26.38
CA TYR A 121 48.92 -30.17 26.37
C TYR A 121 49.44 -30.93 27.59
N LEU A 122 48.66 -31.89 28.09
CA LEU A 122 49.16 -32.86 29.06
C LEU A 122 50.12 -33.86 28.39
N ARG A 123 50.76 -34.72 29.18
CA ARG A 123 51.55 -35.82 28.64
C ARG A 123 50.60 -36.90 28.12
N ASP A 124 50.85 -37.40 26.92
CA ASP A 124 50.06 -38.46 26.27
C ASP A 124 48.58 -38.13 26.04
N ASP A 125 48.23 -36.84 26.00
CA ASP A 125 46.91 -36.30 25.69
C ASP A 125 47.04 -35.24 24.57
N ASP A 126 46.12 -35.29 23.59
CA ASP A 126 46.06 -34.38 22.45
C ASP A 126 45.06 -33.21 22.68
N ASP A 127 44.33 -33.23 23.80
CA ASP A 127 43.36 -32.19 24.14
C ASP A 127 44.08 -30.90 24.59
N GLU A 128 43.54 -29.75 24.22
CA GLU A 128 44.15 -28.45 24.55
C GLU A 128 43.74 -28.02 25.96
N TRP A 129 44.72 -27.72 26.80
CA TRP A 129 44.53 -27.31 28.18
C TRP A 129 45.00 -25.88 28.40
N ARG A 130 44.27 -25.14 29.25
CA ARG A 130 44.67 -23.83 29.75
C ARG A 130 45.23 -23.94 31.16
N PHE A 131 46.53 -23.69 31.29
CA PHE A 131 47.26 -23.76 32.54
C PHE A 131 47.47 -22.37 33.15
N LEU A 132 47.34 -22.29 34.47
CA LEU A 132 47.80 -21.17 35.27
C LEU A 132 49.01 -21.61 36.11
N TRP A 133 50.13 -20.92 35.92
CA TRP A 133 51.35 -21.12 36.70
C TRP A 133 51.53 -20.01 37.72
N LEU A 134 51.61 -20.37 39.01
CA LEU A 134 51.93 -19.45 40.10
C LEU A 134 53.08 -19.97 40.97
N THR A 135 53.96 -19.08 41.40
CA THR A 135 55.01 -19.39 42.36
C THR A 135 54.55 -19.01 43.78
N THR A 136 54.80 -19.88 44.76
CA THR A 136 54.51 -19.59 46.18
C THR A 136 55.33 -18.40 46.68
N ALA A 137 54.84 -17.66 47.69
CA ALA A 137 55.53 -16.50 48.26
C ALA A 137 56.98 -16.79 48.72
N ASP A 138 57.23 -18.00 49.21
CA ASP A 138 58.56 -18.48 49.62
C ASP A 138 59.51 -18.82 48.44
N GLY A 139 59.01 -18.84 47.20
CA GLY A 139 59.78 -19.18 46.00
C GLY A 139 60.21 -20.66 45.88
N ARG A 140 59.79 -21.51 46.82
CA ARG A 140 60.20 -22.94 46.89
C ARG A 140 59.39 -23.87 46.00
N TYR A 141 58.11 -23.55 45.79
CA TYR A 141 57.15 -24.38 45.06
C TYR A 141 56.49 -23.59 43.92
N ARG A 142 56.14 -24.30 42.84
CA ARG A 142 55.41 -23.80 41.70
C ARG A 142 54.14 -24.61 41.51
N ILE A 143 53.01 -23.94 41.45
CA ILE A 143 51.69 -24.54 41.34
C ILE A 143 51.21 -24.36 39.90
N ALA A 144 50.78 -25.46 39.31
CA ALA A 144 50.11 -25.52 38.02
C ALA A 144 48.65 -25.91 38.25
N VAL A 145 47.73 -25.15 37.67
CA VAL A 145 46.31 -25.49 37.62
C VAL A 145 45.87 -25.49 36.17
N GLY A 146 45.50 -26.65 35.63
CA GLY A 146 45.02 -26.85 34.27
C GLY A 146 43.51 -26.98 34.20
N GLN A 147 42.93 -26.58 33.08
CA GLN A 147 41.55 -26.90 32.71
C GLN A 147 41.48 -27.10 31.20
N GLU A 148 40.74 -28.11 30.77
CA GLU A 148 40.53 -28.44 29.37
C GLU A 148 39.70 -27.36 28.63
N TRP A 149 40.07 -27.04 27.39
CA TRP A 149 39.33 -26.08 26.55
C TRP A 149 37.98 -26.63 26.10
N ASP A 150 37.89 -27.93 25.84
CA ASP A 150 36.65 -28.56 25.35
C ASP A 150 35.58 -28.58 26.44
N TYR A 151 35.95 -28.77 27.71
CA TYR A 151 35.03 -28.54 28.83
C TYR A 151 34.43 -27.11 28.85
N ARG A 152 35.26 -26.07 28.61
CA ARG A 152 34.76 -24.68 28.53
C ARG A 152 33.79 -24.50 27.35
N ARG A 153 34.09 -25.14 26.21
CA ARG A 153 33.31 -25.06 24.98
C ARG A 153 31.97 -25.80 25.10
N GLU A 154 31.97 -26.99 25.69
CA GLU A 154 30.78 -27.80 25.93
C GLU A 154 29.84 -27.08 26.88
N MET A 155 30.35 -26.55 28.00
CA MET A 155 29.56 -25.74 28.92
C MET A 155 28.99 -24.47 28.27
N ALA A 156 29.75 -23.81 27.39
CA ALA A 156 29.23 -22.68 26.62
C ALA A 156 28.09 -23.11 25.68
N MET A 157 28.21 -24.28 25.06
CA MET A 157 27.21 -24.85 24.16
C MET A 157 25.94 -25.26 24.90
N ASP A 158 26.05 -25.89 26.06
CA ASP A 158 24.92 -26.26 26.91
C ASP A 158 24.12 -25.04 27.38
N ILE A 159 24.81 -23.96 27.78
CA ILE A 159 24.16 -22.72 28.16
C ILE A 159 23.43 -22.09 26.96
N VAL A 160 24.09 -22.03 25.81
CA VAL A 160 23.51 -21.45 24.58
C VAL A 160 22.33 -22.28 24.08
N THR A 161 22.45 -23.60 24.02
CA THR A 161 21.38 -24.50 23.55
C THR A 161 20.18 -24.48 24.49
N SER A 162 20.40 -24.51 25.80
CA SER A 162 19.34 -24.37 26.81
C SER A 162 18.57 -23.05 26.65
N GLN A 163 19.28 -21.94 26.39
CA GLN A 163 18.67 -20.64 26.17
C GLN A 163 17.90 -20.54 24.83
N LEU A 164 18.38 -21.20 23.77
CA LEU A 164 17.78 -21.16 22.43
C LEU A 164 16.63 -22.15 22.25
N THR A 165 16.57 -23.24 23.02
CA THR A 165 15.55 -24.29 22.89
C THR A 165 14.11 -23.77 22.99
N PRO A 166 13.74 -22.89 23.96
CA PRO A 166 12.38 -22.34 24.00
C PRO A 166 12.04 -21.52 22.75
N TRP A 167 13.03 -20.87 22.15
CA TRP A 167 12.84 -20.01 20.97
C TRP A 167 12.65 -20.84 19.70
N MET A 168 13.28 -22.02 19.62
CA MET A 168 13.05 -22.99 18.54
C MET A 168 11.58 -23.45 18.46
N VAL A 169 10.87 -23.46 19.58
CA VAL A 169 9.43 -23.79 19.62
C VAL A 169 8.56 -22.54 19.44
N ALA A 170 8.93 -21.43 20.09
CA ALA A 170 8.17 -20.18 20.02
C ALA A 170 8.13 -19.57 18.62
N LEU A 171 9.23 -19.64 17.85
CA LEU A 171 9.33 -19.04 16.52
C LEU A 171 8.39 -19.68 15.49
N PRO A 172 8.36 -21.02 15.29
CA PRO A 172 7.38 -21.65 14.41
C PRO A 172 5.95 -21.34 14.82
N LEU A 173 5.66 -21.34 16.13
CA LEU A 173 4.32 -21.02 16.64
C LEU A 173 3.92 -19.58 16.29
N MET A 174 4.81 -18.62 16.50
CA MET A 174 4.61 -17.22 16.10
C MET A 174 4.41 -17.09 14.58
N PHE A 175 5.18 -17.84 13.79
CA PHE A 175 5.08 -17.83 12.33
C PHE A 175 3.73 -18.37 11.84
N VAL A 176 3.25 -19.47 12.42
CA VAL A 176 1.91 -20.03 12.15
C VAL A 176 0.84 -19.01 12.54
N LEU A 177 0.94 -18.41 13.72
CA LEU A 177 -0.01 -17.39 14.19
C LEU A 177 -0.06 -16.18 13.24
N LEU A 178 1.10 -15.70 12.77
CA LEU A 178 1.20 -14.60 11.81
C LEU A 178 0.55 -14.96 10.47
N ILE A 179 0.75 -16.19 9.98
CA ILE A 179 0.08 -16.67 8.76
C ILE A 179 -1.44 -16.70 8.94
N VAL A 180 -1.93 -17.19 10.08
CA VAL A 180 -3.37 -17.23 10.40
C VAL A 180 -3.95 -15.81 10.47
N LEU A 181 -3.27 -14.90 11.18
CA LEU A 181 -3.71 -13.52 11.35
C LEU A 181 -3.78 -12.79 10.01
N LEU A 182 -2.71 -12.85 9.20
CA LEU A 182 -2.71 -12.28 7.85
C LEU A 182 -3.78 -12.91 6.95
N SER A 183 -4.03 -14.22 7.07
CA SER A 183 -5.06 -14.89 6.28
C SER A 183 -6.45 -14.38 6.62
N ARG A 184 -6.71 -14.11 7.91
CA ARG A 184 -7.97 -13.59 8.41
C ARG A 184 -8.19 -12.13 7.99
N GLU A 185 -7.15 -11.29 8.12
CA GLU A 185 -7.20 -9.86 7.76
C GLU A 185 -7.33 -9.61 6.25
N LEU A 186 -6.72 -10.46 5.41
CA LEU A 186 -6.79 -10.33 3.94
C LEU A 186 -8.01 -11.03 3.32
N ALA A 187 -8.74 -11.85 4.07
CA ALA A 187 -9.91 -12.57 3.55
C ALA A 187 -11.03 -11.64 3.03
N PRO A 188 -11.41 -10.54 3.72
CA PRO A 188 -12.40 -9.59 3.22
C PRO A 188 -12.03 -8.99 1.86
N LEU A 189 -10.74 -8.69 1.63
CA LEU A 189 -10.27 -8.14 0.37
C LEU A 189 -10.38 -9.14 -0.78
N LYS A 190 -10.09 -10.42 -0.52
CA LYS A 190 -10.26 -11.50 -1.49
C LYS A 190 -11.74 -11.73 -1.84
N ASN A 191 -12.62 -11.64 -0.85
CA ASN A 191 -14.06 -11.72 -1.07
C ASN A 191 -14.56 -10.53 -1.90
N LEU A 192 -14.15 -9.31 -1.58
CA LEU A 192 -14.48 -8.11 -2.35
C LEU A 192 -14.04 -8.23 -3.83
N ALA A 193 -12.81 -8.68 -4.08
CA ALA A 193 -12.30 -8.91 -5.43
C ALA A 193 -13.10 -9.98 -6.18
N ARG A 194 -13.58 -11.02 -5.49
CA ARG A 194 -14.42 -12.07 -6.09
C ARG A 194 -15.81 -11.53 -6.42
N THR A 195 -16.42 -10.76 -5.51
CA THR A 195 -17.71 -10.09 -5.73
C THR A 195 -17.64 -9.16 -6.92
N LEU A 196 -16.55 -8.38 -7.06
CA LEU A 196 -16.33 -7.51 -8.22
C LEU A 196 -16.18 -8.29 -9.54
N ARG A 197 -15.50 -9.44 -9.54
CA ARG A 197 -15.32 -10.28 -10.74
C ARG A 197 -16.59 -10.94 -11.24
N LEU A 198 -17.50 -11.29 -10.33
CA LEU A 198 -18.75 -11.98 -10.67
C LEU A 198 -19.88 -11.00 -10.99
N ARG A 199 -19.63 -9.69 -10.90
CA ARG A 199 -20.65 -8.67 -11.02
C ARG A 199 -20.95 -8.37 -12.49
N ALA A 200 -22.23 -8.38 -12.83
CA ALA A 200 -22.71 -7.98 -14.15
C ALA A 200 -22.58 -6.45 -14.33
N PRO A 201 -22.23 -5.96 -15.54
CA PRO A 201 -22.06 -4.54 -15.84
C PRO A 201 -23.26 -3.63 -15.49
N ASP A 202 -24.48 -4.19 -15.48
CA ASP A 202 -25.75 -3.45 -15.35
C ASP A 202 -26.34 -3.47 -13.92
N SER A 203 -25.64 -4.01 -12.93
CA SER A 203 -26.18 -4.15 -11.57
C SER A 203 -26.02 -2.85 -10.76
N ALA A 204 -27.11 -2.33 -10.18
CA ALA A 204 -27.15 -1.08 -9.41
C ALA A 204 -26.78 -1.22 -7.92
N ASP A 205 -26.54 -2.44 -7.42
CA ASP A 205 -26.38 -2.70 -5.99
C ASP A 205 -25.10 -2.11 -5.37
N SER A 206 -25.20 -1.38 -4.27
CA SER A 206 -23.99 -0.89 -3.58
C SER A 206 -23.18 -2.05 -2.99
N LEU A 207 -21.84 -1.97 -3.02
CA LEU A 207 -20.99 -2.90 -2.27
C LEU A 207 -21.22 -2.67 -0.77
N SER A 208 -21.51 -3.73 -0.02
CA SER A 208 -21.76 -3.65 1.42
C SER A 208 -20.50 -3.27 2.19
N VAL A 209 -20.61 -2.26 3.06
CA VAL A 209 -19.49 -1.66 3.80
C VAL A 209 -19.33 -2.27 5.21
N GLU A 210 -20.33 -3.01 5.70
CA GLU A 210 -20.45 -3.44 7.09
C GLU A 210 -19.35 -4.38 7.60
N LYS A 211 -18.66 -5.13 6.73
CA LYS A 211 -17.63 -6.12 7.12
C LYS A 211 -16.25 -5.82 6.56
N ILE A 212 -15.99 -4.57 6.18
CA ILE A 212 -14.77 -4.16 5.50
C ILE A 212 -13.86 -3.37 6.47
N PRO A 213 -12.55 -3.69 6.55
CA PRO A 213 -11.58 -2.92 7.33
C PRO A 213 -11.59 -1.43 6.99
N ALA A 214 -11.27 -0.57 7.97
CA ALA A 214 -11.34 0.88 7.83
C ALA A 214 -10.43 1.42 6.70
N GLU A 215 -9.31 0.73 6.45
CA GLU A 215 -8.31 1.06 5.44
C GLU A 215 -8.83 0.85 4.02
N VAL A 216 -9.78 -0.08 3.83
CA VAL A 216 -10.33 -0.44 2.52
C VAL A 216 -11.65 0.29 2.24
N ARG A 217 -12.28 0.85 3.29
CA ARG A 217 -13.54 1.59 3.18
C ARG A 217 -13.48 2.75 2.16
N PRO A 218 -12.46 3.63 2.14
CA PRO A 218 -12.38 4.72 1.15
C PRO A 218 -12.35 4.23 -0.29
N LEU A 219 -11.70 3.09 -0.55
CA LEU A 219 -11.66 2.48 -1.87
C LEU A 219 -13.03 1.96 -2.30
N VAL A 220 -13.76 1.32 -1.39
CA VAL A 220 -15.12 0.80 -1.65
C VAL A 220 -16.09 1.95 -1.90
N GLU A 221 -15.98 3.03 -1.14
CA GLU A 221 -16.78 4.25 -1.33
C GLU A 221 -16.50 4.89 -2.69
N ALA A 222 -15.23 5.01 -3.09
CA ALA A 222 -14.85 5.52 -4.40
C ALA A 222 -15.39 4.63 -5.55
N LEU A 223 -15.32 3.30 -5.42
CA LEU A 223 -15.93 2.38 -6.39
C LEU A 223 -17.45 2.55 -6.45
N ASN A 224 -18.13 2.62 -5.30
CA ASN A 224 -19.57 2.83 -5.23
C ASN A 224 -19.98 4.18 -5.85
N GLN A 225 -19.14 5.21 -5.74
CA GLN A 225 -19.38 6.50 -6.39
C GLN A 225 -19.18 6.42 -7.90
N LEU A 226 -18.14 5.73 -8.37
CA LEU A 226 -17.92 5.48 -9.79
C LEU A 226 -19.09 4.71 -10.41
N PHE A 227 -19.53 3.62 -9.77
CA PHE A 227 -20.67 2.82 -10.24
C PHE A 227 -21.95 3.63 -10.34
N ARG A 228 -22.23 4.50 -9.36
CA ARG A 228 -23.37 5.42 -9.42
C ARG A 228 -23.26 6.37 -10.62
N ARG A 229 -22.09 7.01 -10.81
CA ARG A 229 -21.87 7.91 -11.95
C ARG A 229 -22.05 7.23 -13.30
N THR A 230 -21.53 6.00 -13.46
CA THR A 230 -21.67 5.24 -14.70
C THR A 230 -23.11 4.81 -14.94
N HIS A 231 -23.81 4.37 -13.90
CA HIS A 231 -25.22 3.96 -14.00
C HIS A 231 -26.11 5.15 -14.39
N ASP A 232 -25.93 6.30 -13.75
CA ASP A 232 -26.67 7.52 -14.06
C ASP A 232 -26.40 8.00 -15.50
N ALA A 233 -25.16 7.86 -15.98
CA ALA A 233 -24.81 8.19 -17.36
C ALA A 233 -25.51 7.26 -18.37
N MET A 234 -25.50 5.94 -18.13
CA MET A 234 -26.20 4.97 -18.98
C MET A 234 -27.72 5.20 -19.00
N LEU A 235 -28.32 5.53 -17.86
CA LEU A 235 -29.75 5.87 -17.80
C LEU A 235 -30.08 7.12 -18.61
N ARG A 236 -29.23 8.16 -18.56
CA ARG A 236 -29.40 9.37 -19.39
C ARG A 236 -29.29 9.05 -20.87
N GLU A 237 -28.28 8.28 -21.27
CA GLU A 237 -28.10 7.86 -22.67
C GLU A 237 -29.31 7.06 -23.20
N ARG A 238 -29.82 6.10 -22.42
CA ARG A 238 -31.01 5.31 -22.77
C ARG A 238 -32.27 6.18 -22.91
N ARG A 239 -32.47 7.17 -22.03
CA ARG A 239 -33.59 8.12 -22.14
C ARG A 239 -33.43 9.01 -23.37
N PHE A 240 -32.25 9.59 -23.56
CA PHE A 240 -31.97 10.45 -24.72
C PHE A 240 -32.22 9.72 -26.05
N THR A 241 -31.72 8.49 -26.19
CA THR A 241 -31.94 7.69 -27.41
C THR A 241 -33.42 7.34 -27.62
N SER A 242 -34.15 7.02 -26.55
CA SER A 242 -35.60 6.78 -26.60
C SER A 242 -36.37 8.04 -27.02
N ASP A 243 -36.08 9.17 -26.40
CA ASP A 243 -36.76 10.44 -26.65
C ASP A 243 -36.45 10.95 -28.06
N ALA A 244 -35.19 10.88 -28.49
CA ALA A 244 -34.78 11.22 -29.85
C ALA A 244 -35.49 10.35 -30.90
N ALA A 245 -35.61 9.05 -30.67
CA ALA A 245 -36.33 8.16 -31.58
C ALA A 245 -37.83 8.50 -31.67
N HIS A 246 -38.44 8.89 -30.55
CA HIS A 246 -39.85 9.29 -30.51
C HIS A 246 -40.08 10.62 -31.24
N GLU A 247 -39.27 11.63 -30.92
CA GLU A 247 -39.35 12.98 -31.49
C GLU A 247 -39.02 13.01 -32.99
N LEU A 248 -38.19 12.10 -33.51
CA LEU A 248 -37.94 11.97 -34.96
C LEU A 248 -39.05 11.23 -35.72
N ARG A 249 -39.78 10.31 -35.07
CA ARG A 249 -40.82 9.51 -35.75
C ARG A 249 -42.00 10.37 -36.20
N SER A 250 -42.39 11.37 -35.40
CA SER A 250 -43.50 12.27 -35.69
C SER A 250 -43.30 13.14 -36.95
N PRO A 251 -42.18 13.90 -37.09
CA PRO A 251 -41.92 14.67 -38.31
C PRO A 251 -41.69 13.78 -39.54
N LEU A 252 -41.09 12.59 -39.39
CA LEU A 252 -40.93 11.64 -40.50
C LEU A 252 -42.29 11.11 -40.99
N ALA A 253 -43.23 10.83 -40.08
CA ALA A 253 -44.59 10.45 -40.45
C ALA A 253 -45.32 11.58 -41.17
N ALA A 254 -45.17 12.83 -40.69
CA ALA A 254 -45.75 14.00 -41.35
C ALA A 254 -45.17 14.21 -42.76
N LEU A 255 -43.86 14.08 -42.93
CA LEU A 255 -43.19 14.16 -44.24
C LEU A 255 -43.69 13.09 -45.21
N LYS A 256 -43.91 11.86 -44.72
CA LYS A 256 -44.47 10.78 -45.53
C LYS A 256 -45.87 11.13 -46.06
N VAL A 257 -46.76 11.61 -45.19
CA VAL A 257 -48.12 12.05 -45.58
C VAL A 257 -48.06 13.21 -46.58
N GLN A 258 -47.20 14.20 -46.33
CA GLN A 258 -47.04 15.33 -47.25
C GLN A 258 -46.50 14.89 -48.62
N THR A 259 -45.65 13.86 -48.67
CA THR A 259 -45.18 13.25 -49.93
C THR A 259 -46.31 12.53 -50.66
N GLU A 260 -47.15 11.78 -49.96
CA GLU A 260 -48.32 11.11 -50.53
C GLU A 260 -49.33 12.12 -51.12
N VAL A 261 -49.58 13.23 -50.41
CA VAL A 261 -50.42 14.34 -50.91
C VAL A 261 -49.82 14.98 -52.16
N ALA A 262 -48.50 15.24 -52.17
CA ALA A 262 -47.82 15.79 -53.34
C ALA A 262 -47.90 14.86 -54.57
N GLN A 263 -47.86 13.53 -54.36
CA GLN A 263 -48.02 12.54 -55.42
C GLN A 263 -49.46 12.50 -55.98
N LEU A 264 -50.46 12.72 -55.13
CA LEU A 264 -51.87 12.74 -55.56
C LEU A 264 -52.24 14.01 -56.33
N SER A 265 -51.51 15.12 -56.13
CA SER A 265 -51.74 16.41 -56.80
C SER A 265 -50.98 16.57 -58.13
N LEU A 266 -50.49 15.50 -58.74
CA LEU A 266 -49.67 15.58 -59.97
C LEU A 266 -50.38 16.25 -61.17
N ASP A 267 -51.71 16.13 -61.23
CA ASP A 267 -52.54 16.64 -62.33
C ASP A 267 -53.03 18.10 -62.11
N ASP A 268 -52.76 18.70 -60.94
CA ASP A 268 -53.10 20.08 -60.59
C ASP A 268 -51.82 20.91 -60.30
N PRO A 269 -51.42 21.83 -61.20
CA PRO A 269 -50.21 22.63 -61.03
C PRO A 269 -50.17 23.44 -59.73
N GLU A 270 -51.29 24.06 -59.33
CA GLU A 270 -51.38 24.87 -58.12
C GLU A 270 -51.37 24.00 -56.85
N GLY A 271 -52.11 22.88 -56.87
CA GLY A 271 -52.11 21.90 -55.80
C GLY A 271 -50.75 21.23 -55.58
N ARG A 272 -49.99 21.00 -56.66
CA ARG A 272 -48.63 20.46 -56.62
C ARG A 272 -47.63 21.44 -56.00
N GLU A 273 -47.66 22.70 -56.42
CA GLU A 273 -46.78 23.74 -55.87
C GLU A 273 -47.02 23.92 -54.37
N LYS A 274 -48.29 23.95 -53.96
CA LYS A 274 -48.69 24.03 -52.54
C LYS A 274 -48.24 22.81 -51.71
N ALA A 275 -48.27 21.62 -52.29
CA ALA A 275 -47.81 20.40 -51.63
C ALA A 275 -46.27 20.35 -51.50
N LEU A 276 -45.53 20.86 -52.51
CA LEU A 276 -44.08 21.00 -52.46
C LEU A 276 -43.61 22.02 -51.41
N ASP A 277 -44.35 23.12 -51.24
CA ASP A 277 -44.11 24.10 -50.18
C ASP A 277 -44.33 23.48 -48.79
N GLN A 278 -45.40 22.70 -48.62
CA GLN A 278 -45.67 22.00 -47.36
C GLN A 278 -44.60 20.97 -47.02
N LEU A 279 -44.04 20.29 -48.04
CA LEU A 279 -42.91 19.38 -47.91
C LEU A 279 -41.64 20.11 -47.47
N HIS A 280 -41.29 21.23 -48.11
CA HIS A 280 -40.14 22.05 -47.70
C HIS A 280 -40.27 22.49 -46.23
N GLN A 281 -41.44 22.99 -45.84
CA GLN A 281 -41.72 23.36 -44.45
C GLN A 281 -41.66 22.16 -43.49
N GLY A 282 -41.99 20.95 -43.96
CA GLY A 282 -41.82 19.70 -43.22
C GLY A 282 -40.34 19.37 -43.00
N ILE A 283 -39.51 19.48 -44.04
CA ILE A 283 -38.08 19.21 -44.01
C ILE A 283 -37.39 20.20 -43.06
N ASP A 284 -37.70 21.49 -43.16
CA ASP A 284 -37.16 22.52 -42.26
C ASP A 284 -37.53 22.28 -40.79
N ARG A 285 -38.72 21.72 -40.51
CA ARG A 285 -39.10 21.32 -39.15
C ARG A 285 -38.28 20.13 -38.66
N ALA A 286 -38.05 19.12 -39.50
CA ALA A 286 -37.25 17.95 -39.15
C ALA A 286 -35.77 18.32 -38.92
N THR A 287 -35.17 19.14 -39.79
CA THR A 287 -33.80 19.62 -39.65
C THR A 287 -33.60 20.37 -38.33
N ARG A 288 -34.54 21.25 -37.96
CA ARG A 288 -34.50 21.95 -36.67
C ARG A 288 -34.55 21.01 -35.46
N LEU A 289 -35.38 19.97 -35.52
CA LEU A 289 -35.49 19.00 -34.44
C LEU A 289 -34.18 18.21 -34.26
N VAL A 290 -33.52 17.86 -35.37
CA VAL A 290 -32.18 17.25 -35.37
C VAL A 290 -31.15 18.20 -34.74
N ASP A 291 -31.13 19.48 -35.12
CA ASP A 291 -30.22 20.48 -34.55
C ASP A 291 -30.43 20.68 -33.05
N GLN A 292 -31.69 20.64 -32.59
CA GLN A 292 -32.03 20.72 -31.16
C GLN A 292 -31.56 19.48 -30.40
N LEU A 293 -31.74 18.27 -30.95
CA LEU A 293 -31.24 17.03 -30.36
C LEU A 293 -29.69 17.01 -30.30
N LEU A 294 -29.01 17.44 -31.36
CA LEU A 294 -27.54 17.56 -31.39
C LEU A 294 -27.03 18.58 -30.37
N THR A 295 -27.76 19.68 -30.20
CA THR A 295 -27.46 20.67 -29.17
C THR A 295 -27.59 20.07 -27.78
N LEU A 296 -28.71 19.40 -27.49
CA LEU A 296 -28.94 18.71 -26.21
C LEU A 296 -27.87 17.65 -25.90
N SER A 297 -27.48 16.85 -26.90
CA SER A 297 -26.40 15.86 -26.73
C SER A 297 -25.05 16.49 -26.36
N ARG A 298 -24.72 17.65 -26.96
CA ARG A 298 -23.52 18.43 -26.59
C ARG A 298 -23.64 18.99 -25.17
N LEU A 299 -24.83 19.44 -24.76
CA LEU A 299 -25.10 19.92 -23.40
C LEU A 299 -24.93 18.81 -22.35
N ASP A 300 -25.46 17.62 -22.60
CA ASP A 300 -25.32 16.46 -21.70
C ASP A 300 -23.85 16.04 -21.53
N SER A 301 -23.05 16.19 -22.58
CA SER A 301 -21.60 15.91 -22.56
C SER A 301 -20.82 16.98 -21.78
N LEU A 302 -21.31 18.23 -21.75
CA LEU A 302 -20.72 19.38 -21.05
C LEU A 302 -21.21 19.54 -19.60
N ALA A 303 -22.02 18.60 -19.09
CA ALA A 303 -22.55 18.63 -17.73
C ALA A 303 -21.46 18.53 -16.63
N GLN A 304 -20.20 18.31 -16.99
CA GLN A 304 -19.07 18.60 -16.12
C GLN A 304 -18.84 20.12 -16.12
N LEU A 305 -19.16 20.77 -15.00
CA LEU A 305 -19.03 22.21 -14.74
C LEU A 305 -17.56 22.71 -14.72
N ASP A 306 -16.65 22.06 -15.44
CA ASP A 306 -15.21 22.25 -15.32
C ASP A 306 -14.68 23.45 -16.15
N ASP A 307 -15.51 24.08 -17.00
CA ASP A 307 -15.13 25.20 -17.89
C ASP A 307 -15.89 26.51 -17.60
N VAL A 308 -15.93 26.92 -16.33
CA VAL A 308 -16.61 28.14 -15.89
C VAL A 308 -15.65 29.33 -15.95
N GLN A 309 -16.00 30.37 -16.69
CA GLN A 309 -15.18 31.58 -16.88
C GLN A 309 -16.00 32.87 -16.74
N GLN A 310 -15.31 34.00 -16.66
CA GLN A 310 -15.95 35.32 -16.61
C GLN A 310 -16.42 35.72 -18.02
N VAL A 311 -17.73 35.91 -18.17
CA VAL A 311 -18.37 36.25 -19.45
C VAL A 311 -18.99 37.63 -19.36
N ALA A 312 -18.62 38.52 -20.28
CA ALA A 312 -19.25 39.81 -20.49
C ALA A 312 -20.60 39.62 -21.20
N ILE A 313 -21.70 39.87 -20.51
CA ILE A 313 -23.06 39.59 -21.03
C ILE A 313 -23.42 40.54 -22.17
N ALA A 314 -22.91 41.77 -22.15
CA ALA A 314 -23.14 42.74 -23.21
C ALA A 314 -22.57 42.25 -24.55
N ASP A 315 -21.31 41.78 -24.56
CA ASP A 315 -20.62 41.27 -25.76
C ASP A 315 -21.31 40.01 -26.31
N LEU A 316 -21.78 39.14 -25.41
CA LEU A 316 -22.50 37.92 -25.78
C LEU A 316 -23.85 38.25 -26.44
N LEU A 317 -24.63 39.17 -25.87
CA LEU A 317 -25.89 39.61 -26.46
C LEU A 317 -25.67 40.31 -27.81
N GLN A 318 -24.64 41.16 -27.91
CA GLN A 318 -24.32 41.85 -29.15
C GLN A 318 -23.94 40.87 -30.26
N SER A 319 -23.11 39.88 -29.96
CA SER A 319 -22.72 38.84 -30.91
C SER A 319 -23.93 38.03 -31.40
N ALA A 320 -24.81 37.62 -30.48
CA ALA A 320 -26.01 36.87 -30.82
C ALA A 320 -27.03 37.68 -31.65
N VAL A 321 -27.16 38.98 -31.40
CA VAL A 321 -28.01 39.88 -32.20
C VAL A 321 -27.44 40.05 -33.62
N MET A 322 -26.12 40.15 -33.76
CA MET A 322 -25.47 40.24 -35.07
C MET A 322 -25.67 38.97 -35.90
N GLU A 323 -25.56 37.79 -35.28
CA GLU A 323 -25.85 36.51 -35.93
C GLU A 323 -27.31 36.42 -36.41
N MET A 324 -28.25 36.92 -35.61
CA MET A 324 -29.69 36.87 -35.91
C MET A 324 -30.21 38.03 -36.78
N TYR A 325 -29.35 38.99 -37.13
CA TYR A 325 -29.74 40.17 -37.89
C TYR A 325 -30.29 39.81 -39.28
N HIS A 326 -29.59 38.97 -40.02
CA HIS A 326 -29.97 38.59 -41.37
C HIS A 326 -31.25 37.72 -41.41
N PRO A 327 -31.43 36.69 -40.57
CA PRO A 327 -32.70 35.96 -40.46
C PRO A 327 -33.90 36.84 -40.06
N ALA A 328 -33.70 37.79 -39.13
CA ALA A 328 -34.75 38.69 -38.70
C ALA A 328 -35.17 39.67 -39.81
N GLN A 329 -34.21 40.21 -40.55
CA GLN A 329 -34.47 41.10 -41.68
C GLN A 329 -35.23 40.40 -42.80
N GLN A 330 -34.89 39.15 -43.13
CA GLN A 330 -35.64 38.33 -44.09
C GLN A 330 -37.09 38.08 -43.65
N SER A 331 -37.32 38.02 -42.34
CA SER A 331 -38.66 37.85 -41.76
C SER A 331 -39.40 39.18 -41.54
N GLY A 332 -38.81 40.31 -41.95
CA GLY A 332 -39.38 41.65 -41.77
C GLY A 332 -39.47 42.08 -40.31
N ILE A 333 -38.59 41.59 -39.44
CA ILE A 333 -38.59 41.86 -38.00
C ILE A 333 -37.41 42.75 -37.63
N GLU A 334 -37.66 43.78 -36.84
CA GLU A 334 -36.62 44.68 -36.33
C GLU A 334 -36.12 44.21 -34.96
N LEU A 335 -34.82 43.91 -34.85
CA LEU A 335 -34.15 43.59 -33.58
C LEU A 335 -33.58 44.87 -32.97
N ARG A 336 -33.97 45.20 -31.72
CA ARG A 336 -33.40 46.33 -30.98
C ARG A 336 -32.70 45.85 -29.71
N LEU A 337 -31.42 46.20 -29.58
CA LEU A 337 -30.62 45.92 -28.39
C LEU A 337 -30.47 47.19 -27.54
N HIS A 338 -30.93 47.11 -26.29
CA HIS A 338 -30.86 48.18 -25.30
C HIS A 338 -29.95 47.75 -24.15
N LEU A 339 -28.73 48.30 -24.13
CA LEU A 339 -27.74 48.04 -23.08
C LEU A 339 -27.82 49.12 -21.99
N ASN A 340 -28.68 48.92 -20.99
CA ASN A 340 -28.80 49.85 -19.85
C ASN A 340 -27.67 49.66 -18.82
N ALA A 341 -26.92 48.57 -18.93
CA ALA A 341 -25.77 48.26 -18.10
C ALA A 341 -24.71 47.53 -18.94
N SER A 342 -23.64 48.22 -19.32
CA SER A 342 -22.64 47.76 -20.29
C SER A 342 -21.50 46.91 -19.70
N HIS A 343 -21.32 46.88 -18.38
CA HIS A 343 -20.18 46.22 -17.70
C HIS A 343 -20.63 45.06 -16.79
N ILE A 344 -21.56 44.22 -17.26
CA ILE A 344 -22.02 43.05 -16.50
C ILE A 344 -21.18 41.84 -16.87
N VAL A 345 -20.35 41.42 -15.92
CA VAL A 345 -19.62 40.16 -15.98
C VAL A 345 -20.32 39.12 -15.09
N ARG A 346 -20.52 37.92 -15.62
CA ARG A 346 -21.07 36.77 -14.89
C ARG A 346 -20.19 35.55 -15.09
N THR A 347 -20.08 34.77 -14.03
CA THR A 347 -19.32 33.52 -14.02
C THR A 347 -20.22 32.41 -14.59
N GLY A 348 -19.82 31.84 -15.73
CA GLY A 348 -20.61 30.82 -16.42
C GLY A 348 -19.85 30.19 -17.59
N GLN A 349 -20.49 29.27 -18.32
CA GLN A 349 -19.92 28.68 -19.52
C GLN A 349 -20.34 29.50 -20.76
N PRO A 350 -19.42 30.14 -21.50
CA PRO A 350 -19.78 31.03 -22.61
C PRO A 350 -20.58 30.32 -23.70
N LEU A 351 -20.22 29.07 -24.02
CA LEU A 351 -20.90 28.27 -25.02
C LEU A 351 -22.38 28.03 -24.66
N LEU A 352 -22.65 27.69 -23.40
CA LEU A 352 -24.02 27.46 -22.91
C LEU A 352 -24.85 28.73 -22.91
N LEU A 353 -24.26 29.84 -22.46
CA LEU A 353 -24.92 31.15 -22.44
C LEU A 353 -25.22 31.64 -23.85
N SER A 354 -24.29 31.45 -24.80
CA SER A 354 -24.48 31.78 -26.21
C SER A 354 -25.61 30.96 -26.82
N LEU A 355 -25.64 29.64 -26.59
CA LEU A 355 -26.72 28.74 -27.02
C LEU A 355 -28.08 29.17 -26.46
N LEU A 356 -28.14 29.52 -25.17
CA LEU A 356 -29.37 29.98 -24.52
C LEU A 356 -29.89 31.27 -25.16
N VAL A 357 -29.03 32.27 -25.34
CA VAL A 357 -29.41 33.54 -25.95
C VAL A 357 -29.85 33.34 -27.40
N ARG A 358 -29.11 32.54 -28.18
CA ARG A 358 -29.48 32.24 -29.57
C ARG A 358 -30.86 31.58 -29.65
N ASN A 359 -31.14 30.61 -28.77
CA ASN A 359 -32.43 29.93 -28.73
C ASN A 359 -33.59 30.89 -28.37
N LEU A 360 -33.37 31.81 -27.43
CA LEU A 360 -34.36 32.84 -27.10
C LEU A 360 -34.62 33.81 -28.26
N LEU A 361 -33.57 34.25 -28.96
CA LEU A 361 -33.69 35.14 -30.12
C LEU A 361 -34.35 34.44 -31.31
N ASP A 362 -33.96 33.20 -31.62
CA ASP A 362 -34.56 32.39 -32.69
C ASP A 362 -36.06 32.20 -32.45
N ASN A 363 -36.46 31.87 -31.21
CA ASN A 363 -37.87 31.80 -30.85
C ASN A 363 -38.58 33.16 -31.00
N ALA A 364 -37.95 34.25 -30.55
CA ALA A 364 -38.55 35.58 -30.64
C ALA A 364 -38.77 36.00 -32.11
N VAL A 365 -37.81 35.76 -33.00
CA VAL A 365 -37.94 36.06 -34.43
C VAL A 365 -39.02 35.18 -35.07
N ARG A 366 -39.06 33.89 -34.73
CA ARG A 366 -39.97 32.94 -35.38
C ARG A 366 -41.45 33.13 -35.05
N TYR A 367 -41.77 33.46 -33.79
CA TYR A 367 -43.16 33.61 -33.33
C TYR A 367 -43.69 35.04 -33.45
N SER A 368 -42.86 35.96 -33.92
CA SER A 368 -43.21 37.35 -34.14
C SER A 368 -43.84 37.55 -35.52
N PRO A 369 -44.97 38.29 -35.65
CA PRO A 369 -45.56 38.57 -36.95
C PRO A 369 -44.66 39.49 -37.79
N CYS A 370 -44.75 39.38 -39.12
CA CYS A 370 -43.99 40.26 -40.04
C CYS A 370 -44.28 41.74 -39.75
N GLY A 371 -43.23 42.58 -39.73
CA GLY A 371 -43.34 44.01 -39.40
C GLY A 371 -43.33 44.31 -37.90
N SER A 372 -43.12 43.31 -37.04
CA SER A 372 -43.00 43.51 -35.60
C SER A 372 -41.56 43.74 -35.14
N GLN A 373 -41.42 44.10 -33.86
CA GLN A 373 -40.17 44.48 -33.25
C GLN A 373 -39.90 43.58 -32.04
N VAL A 374 -38.65 43.11 -31.92
CA VAL A 374 -38.15 42.33 -30.79
C VAL A 374 -37.16 43.17 -30.01
N ASP A 375 -37.50 43.45 -28.75
CA ASP A 375 -36.71 44.28 -27.85
C ASP A 375 -35.88 43.41 -26.91
N ILE A 376 -34.55 43.55 -26.95
CA ILE A 376 -33.60 42.91 -26.06
C ILE A 376 -33.05 43.95 -25.10
N THR A 377 -33.36 43.82 -23.81
CA THR A 377 -32.93 44.75 -22.77
C THR A 377 -31.97 44.08 -21.80
N LEU A 378 -30.81 44.68 -21.57
CA LEU A 378 -29.86 44.27 -20.53
C LEU A 378 -29.90 45.27 -19.37
N ASN A 379 -30.31 44.81 -18.19
CA ASN A 379 -30.33 45.54 -16.94
C ASN A 379 -29.31 44.95 -15.95
N ALA A 380 -28.98 45.67 -14.87
CA ALA A 380 -27.97 45.27 -13.88
C ALA A 380 -28.13 43.84 -13.30
N ARG A 381 -29.36 43.30 -13.28
CA ARG A 381 -29.69 41.99 -12.67
C ARG A 381 -30.25 40.96 -13.64
N GLU A 382 -30.67 41.34 -14.84
CA GLU A 382 -31.36 40.46 -15.77
C GLU A 382 -31.18 40.95 -17.21
N PHE A 383 -31.33 40.05 -18.17
CA PHE A 383 -31.63 40.42 -19.56
C PHE A 383 -33.03 39.91 -19.91
N ARG A 384 -33.74 40.65 -20.75
CA ARG A 384 -35.10 40.32 -21.20
C ARG A 384 -35.17 40.39 -22.71
N VAL A 385 -35.82 39.40 -23.32
CA VAL A 385 -36.20 39.40 -24.73
C VAL A 385 -37.72 39.51 -24.78
N ARG A 386 -38.24 40.55 -25.43
CA ARG A 386 -39.68 40.82 -25.54
C ARG A 386 -40.09 40.90 -26.99
N ASP A 387 -40.97 40.00 -27.42
CA ASP A 387 -41.72 40.17 -28.66
C ASP A 387 -42.96 41.06 -28.41
N LYS A 388 -43.38 41.82 -29.42
CA LYS A 388 -44.69 42.47 -29.43
C LYS A 388 -45.70 41.60 -30.17
N ARG A 389 -46.20 40.56 -29.50
CA ARG A 389 -47.45 39.91 -29.91
C ARG A 389 -48.65 40.87 -29.76
N PRO A 390 -49.60 40.91 -30.70
CA PRO A 390 -50.95 41.36 -30.40
C PRO A 390 -51.50 40.44 -29.30
N ARG A 391 -52.01 41.00 -28.20
CA ARG A 391 -52.80 40.21 -27.24
C ARG A 391 -54.09 39.79 -27.96
N HIS A 392 -54.30 38.48 -28.11
CA HIS A 392 -55.63 37.93 -28.37
C HIS A 392 -56.43 37.87 -27.07
#